data_AF-Q705R3-F1
#
_entry.id   AF-Q705R3-F1
#
_cell.length_a   1.000
_cell.length_b   1.000
_cell.length_c   1.000
_cell.angle_alpha   90.00
_cell.angle_beta   90.00
_cell.angle_gamma   90.00
#
_symmetry.space_group_name_H-M   'P 1'
#
loop_
_entity.id
_entity.type
_entity.pdbx_description
1 polymer ?
#
loop_
_entity_poly.entity_id
_entity_poly.type
_entity_poly.pdbx_seq_one_letter_code
_entity_poly.pdbx_strand_id
1 'polypeptide(L)'
;SDNPITCIVYDAFLPWALDVAREFGLVATPFFTQPCAVNYVYYLSYINNGSLQLPIEELPFLELQDLPSFFSVSGSYPAYFEMVLQQFINFEKADFVLVNSFQELELHENELWSKACPVLTIGPTIPSIYLDQRIKSDTGYDLNLFESKDDSFCINWLDTRPQGSVVYVAFGSMAQLTNVQMEELASAVSNFSFLWVVRSSEEEKLPSGFLETVNKEKSLVLKWSPQLQVLSNKAIGCFLTHCGWNSTMEALTFGVPMVAMPQWTDQPMNAKYIQDVWKAGVRVKTEKESGIAKREEIEFS
;
A
#
# COMPACT_ATOMS: atom_id res chain seq x y z
N SER A 1 8.86 4.04 -37.47
CA SER A 1 8.36 2.86 -36.75
C SER A 1 7.09 2.41 -37.44
N ASP A 2 6.91 1.12 -37.66
CA ASP A 2 5.66 0.59 -38.24
C ASP A 2 4.48 0.67 -37.25
N ASN A 3 4.78 0.93 -35.97
CA ASN A 3 3.81 1.23 -34.93
C ASN A 3 4.22 2.55 -34.23
N PRO A 4 3.70 3.71 -34.66
CA PRO A 4 3.86 4.95 -33.92
C PRO A 4 3.10 4.88 -32.59
N ILE A 5 3.54 5.63 -31.58
CA ILE A 5 2.81 5.78 -30.32
C ILE A 5 1.48 6.48 -30.63
N THR A 6 0.38 5.96 -30.09
CA THR A 6 -0.97 6.51 -30.26
C THR A 6 -1.61 6.98 -28.95
N CYS A 7 -1.04 6.58 -27.81
CA CYS A 7 -1.57 6.86 -26.48
C CYS A 7 -0.43 7.00 -25.47
N ILE A 8 -0.62 7.86 -24.47
CA ILE A 8 0.22 7.94 -23.26
C ILE A 8 -0.65 7.61 -22.05
N VAL A 9 -0.34 6.48 -21.40
CA VAL A 9 -0.74 6.21 -20.02
C VAL A 9 0.36 6.76 -19.13
N TYR A 10 0.03 7.72 -18.26
CA TYR A 10 1.01 8.39 -17.39
C TYR A 10 0.56 8.30 -15.94
N ASP A 11 1.50 8.26 -15.00
CA ASP A 11 1.17 8.28 -13.57
C ASP A 11 0.48 9.61 -13.22
N ALA A 12 -0.60 9.55 -12.45
CA ALA A 12 -1.36 10.73 -12.05
C ALA A 12 -0.51 11.77 -11.28
N PHE A 13 0.57 11.35 -10.62
CA PHE A 13 1.54 12.27 -9.97
C PHE A 13 2.29 13.18 -10.96
N LEU A 14 2.23 12.88 -12.27
CA LEU A 14 2.96 13.57 -13.32
C LEU A 14 2.02 14.21 -14.34
N PRO A 15 1.15 15.17 -13.94
CA PRO A 15 0.11 15.73 -14.81
C PRO A 15 0.67 16.45 -16.05
N TRP A 16 1.94 16.89 -16.01
CA TRP A 16 2.63 17.50 -17.15
C TRP A 16 2.78 16.54 -18.35
N ALA A 17 2.68 15.22 -18.14
CA ALA A 17 2.74 14.24 -19.23
C ALA A 17 1.51 14.32 -20.16
N LEU A 18 0.38 14.84 -19.65
CA LEU A 18 -0.77 15.16 -20.49
C LEU A 18 -0.42 16.22 -21.55
N ASP A 19 0.30 17.27 -21.16
CA ASP A 19 0.66 18.36 -22.08
C ASP A 19 1.55 17.84 -23.22
N VAL A 20 2.49 16.96 -22.89
CA VAL A 20 3.32 16.25 -23.88
C VAL A 20 2.44 15.39 -24.79
N ALA A 21 1.51 14.60 -24.25
CA ALA A 21 0.60 13.80 -25.06
C ALA A 21 -0.21 14.66 -26.04
N ARG A 22 -0.70 15.82 -25.59
CA ARG A 22 -1.48 16.76 -26.40
C ARG A 22 -0.66 17.46 -27.46
N GLU A 23 0.61 17.77 -27.21
CA GLU A 23 1.53 18.34 -28.22
C GLU A 23 1.67 17.41 -29.44
N PHE A 24 1.63 16.10 -29.22
CA PHE A 24 1.73 15.09 -30.28
C PHE A 24 0.38 14.56 -30.77
N GLY A 25 -0.75 15.12 -30.33
CA GLY A 25 -2.09 14.69 -30.73
C GLY A 25 -2.46 13.28 -30.29
N LEU A 26 -1.92 12.82 -29.16
CA LEU A 26 -2.13 11.47 -28.61
C LEU A 26 -3.33 11.43 -27.66
N VAL A 27 -3.91 10.23 -27.52
CA VAL A 27 -4.80 9.91 -26.39
C VAL A 27 -3.99 10.01 -25.09
N ALA A 28 -4.57 10.57 -24.03
CA ALA A 28 -3.91 10.78 -22.76
C ALA A 28 -4.78 10.31 -21.59
N THR A 29 -4.26 9.41 -20.77
CA THR A 29 -4.99 8.85 -19.63
C THR A 29 -4.10 8.80 -18.37
N PRO A 30 -4.41 9.56 -17.30
CA PRO A 30 -3.72 9.40 -16.04
C PRO A 30 -4.06 8.04 -15.42
N PHE A 31 -3.07 7.47 -14.72
CA PHE A 31 -3.16 6.23 -13.99
C PHE A 31 -2.95 6.51 -12.51
N PHE A 32 -4.00 6.34 -11.72
CA PHE A 32 -3.97 6.47 -10.28
C PHE A 32 -3.60 5.11 -9.66
N THR A 33 -2.49 5.10 -8.93
CA THR A 33 -1.95 3.91 -8.24
C THR A 33 -2.48 3.76 -6.81
N GLN A 34 -3.40 4.64 -6.38
CA GLN A 34 -4.09 4.67 -5.09
C GLN A 34 -5.60 4.39 -5.29
N PRO A 35 -6.35 3.96 -4.25
CA PRO A 35 -7.77 3.62 -4.37
C PRO A 35 -8.68 4.83 -4.60
N CYS A 36 -9.89 4.60 -5.13
CA CYS A 36 -10.90 5.63 -5.37
C CYS A 36 -11.19 6.45 -4.12
N ALA A 37 -11.32 5.82 -2.95
CA ALA A 37 -11.55 6.49 -1.67
C ALA A 37 -10.52 7.59 -1.38
N VAL A 38 -9.23 7.26 -1.54
CA VAL A 38 -8.11 8.18 -1.31
C VAL A 38 -8.12 9.30 -2.35
N ASN A 39 -8.28 8.94 -3.62
CA ASN A 39 -8.30 9.90 -4.72
C ASN A 39 -9.48 10.87 -4.61
N TYR A 40 -10.65 10.40 -4.17
CA TYR A 40 -11.82 11.23 -3.95
C TYR A 40 -11.59 12.25 -2.84
N VAL A 41 -10.94 11.85 -1.73
CA VAL A 41 -10.55 12.80 -0.66
C VAL A 41 -9.58 13.87 -1.17
N TYR A 42 -8.58 13.49 -1.97
CA TYR A 42 -7.68 14.47 -2.58
C TYR A 42 -8.39 15.36 -3.59
N TYR A 43 -9.32 14.82 -4.38
CA TYR A 43 -10.16 15.59 -5.31
C TYR A 43 -10.98 16.64 -4.57
N LEU A 44 -11.68 16.26 -3.48
CA LEU A 44 -12.45 17.19 -2.64
C LEU A 44 -11.57 18.30 -2.06
N SER A 45 -10.37 17.95 -1.61
CA SER A 45 -9.40 18.94 -1.13
C SER A 45 -8.92 19.87 -2.26
N TYR A 46 -8.62 19.33 -3.44
CA TYR A 46 -8.17 20.10 -4.60
C TYR A 46 -9.21 21.14 -5.03
N ILE A 47 -10.48 20.76 -5.18
CA ILE A 47 -11.56 21.69 -5.57
C ILE A 47 -11.87 22.72 -4.49
N ASN A 48 -11.45 22.47 -3.25
CA ASN A 48 -11.60 23.36 -2.10
C ASN A 48 -10.25 24.01 -1.70
N ASN A 49 -9.44 24.36 -2.70
CA ASN A 49 -8.19 25.12 -2.55
C ASN A 49 -7.17 24.48 -1.58
N GLY A 50 -7.07 23.15 -1.59
CA GLY A 50 -6.15 22.36 -0.77
C GLY A 50 -6.59 22.19 0.69
N SER A 51 -7.82 22.58 1.03
CA SER A 51 -8.41 22.40 2.35
C SER A 51 -9.49 21.33 2.34
N LEU A 52 -9.62 20.58 3.44
CA LEU A 52 -10.66 19.58 3.61
C LEU A 52 -11.50 19.90 4.86
N GLN A 53 -12.82 19.86 4.73
CA GLN A 53 -13.74 20.06 5.85
C GLN A 53 -14.23 18.71 6.35
N LEU A 54 -14.17 18.50 7.68
CA LEU A 54 -14.68 17.29 8.34
C LEU A 54 -15.97 17.60 9.12
N PRO A 55 -16.96 16.68 9.13
CA PRO A 55 -16.97 15.41 8.38
C PRO A 55 -17.16 15.63 6.87
N ILE A 56 -16.65 14.71 6.04
CA ILE A 56 -16.96 14.68 4.60
C ILE A 56 -18.42 14.23 4.47
N GLU A 57 -19.24 14.99 3.75
CA GLU A 57 -20.70 14.77 3.70
C GLU A 57 -21.06 13.35 3.22
N GLU A 58 -20.43 12.86 2.15
CA GLU A 58 -20.71 11.54 1.58
C GLU A 58 -19.89 10.41 2.20
N LEU A 59 -18.89 10.74 3.03
CA LEU A 59 -18.03 9.80 3.78
C LEU A 59 -17.92 10.22 5.25
N PRO A 60 -19.04 10.33 6.00
CA PRO A 60 -19.06 10.96 7.32
C PRO A 60 -18.40 10.13 8.42
N PHE A 61 -18.01 8.89 8.12
CA PHE A 61 -17.32 7.97 9.02
C PHE A 61 -15.80 8.20 9.08
N LEU A 62 -15.26 9.06 8.21
CA LEU A 62 -13.84 9.40 8.19
C LEU A 62 -13.54 10.48 9.23
N GLU A 63 -12.57 10.18 10.09
CA GLU A 63 -12.03 11.12 11.08
C GLU A 63 -10.63 11.61 10.66
N LEU A 64 -10.11 12.65 11.34
CA LEU A 64 -8.78 13.20 11.02
C LEU A 64 -7.67 12.15 11.04
N GLN A 65 -7.74 11.18 11.95
CA GLN A 65 -6.75 10.08 12.06
C GLN A 65 -6.81 9.08 10.90
N ASP A 66 -7.90 9.08 10.13
CA ASP A 66 -8.14 8.20 9.00
C ASP A 66 -7.69 8.82 7.69
N LEU A 67 -7.61 10.15 7.62
CA LEU A 67 -7.21 10.87 6.41
C LEU A 67 -5.74 10.59 6.04
N PRO A 68 -5.35 10.82 4.77
CA PRO A 68 -3.95 10.77 4.38
C PRO A 68 -3.08 11.66 5.27
N SER A 69 -1.84 11.24 5.53
CA SER A 69 -1.01 11.84 6.60
C SER A 69 -0.75 13.34 6.44
N PHE A 70 -0.85 13.87 5.22
CA PHE A 70 -0.68 15.30 4.94
C PHE A 70 -1.71 16.17 5.67
N PHE A 71 -2.90 15.62 5.98
CA PHE A 71 -3.94 16.33 6.73
C PHE A 71 -3.76 16.23 8.25
N SER A 72 -3.34 15.07 8.76
CA SER A 72 -3.19 14.82 10.20
C SER A 72 -1.83 15.25 10.75
N VAL A 73 -0.78 15.24 9.93
CA VAL A 73 0.57 15.72 10.26
C VAL A 73 0.82 17.04 9.53
N SER A 74 0.34 18.12 10.14
CA SER A 74 0.34 19.47 9.56
C SER A 74 1.73 19.90 9.05
N GLY A 75 1.78 20.36 7.79
CA GLY A 75 3.00 20.86 7.15
C GLY A 75 4.03 19.78 6.75
N SER A 76 3.72 18.50 6.94
CA SER A 76 4.60 17.42 6.50
C SER A 76 4.62 17.30 4.97
N TYR A 77 5.82 17.10 4.41
CA TYR A 77 6.05 16.85 2.98
C TYR A 77 5.25 17.76 2.03
N PRO A 78 5.41 19.10 2.12
CA PRO A 78 4.56 20.03 1.37
C PRO A 78 4.62 19.81 -0.15
N ALA A 79 5.78 19.44 -0.69
CA ALA A 79 5.93 19.14 -2.11
C ALA A 79 5.15 17.88 -2.54
N TYR A 80 5.11 16.84 -1.72
CA TYR A 80 4.29 15.65 -2.00
C TYR A 80 2.81 15.93 -1.80
N PHE A 81 2.45 16.76 -0.81
CA PHE A 81 1.06 17.16 -0.64
C PHE A 81 0.56 17.97 -1.85
N GLU A 82 1.36 18.91 -2.34
CA GLU A 82 1.08 19.62 -3.59
C GLU A 82 0.94 18.65 -4.77
N MET A 83 1.87 17.70 -4.93
CA MET A 83 1.84 16.70 -5.99
C MET A 83 0.54 15.87 -5.99
N VAL A 84 0.11 15.35 -4.84
CA VAL A 84 -1.13 14.53 -4.77
C VAL A 84 -2.39 15.34 -5.03
N LEU A 85 -2.40 16.63 -4.70
CA LEU A 85 -3.52 17.51 -5.05
C LEU A 85 -3.49 17.89 -6.53
N GLN A 86 -2.31 18.11 -7.11
CA GLN A 86 -2.13 18.49 -8.52
C GLN A 86 -2.39 17.34 -9.50
N GLN A 87 -2.61 16.11 -9.03
CA GLN A 87 -3.14 15.02 -9.87
C GLN A 87 -4.42 15.42 -10.63
N PHE A 88 -5.20 16.35 -10.06
CA PHE A 88 -6.46 16.85 -10.60
C PHE A 88 -6.32 18.19 -11.33
N ILE A 89 -5.11 18.66 -11.66
CA ILE A 89 -4.92 19.98 -12.28
C ILE A 89 -5.43 20.07 -13.73
N ASN A 90 -5.49 18.94 -14.43
CA ASN A 90 -5.86 18.85 -15.84
C ASN A 90 -6.63 17.57 -16.19
N PHE A 91 -7.20 16.87 -15.19
CA PHE A 91 -7.89 15.60 -15.39
C PHE A 91 -9.12 15.73 -16.30
N GLU A 92 -9.76 16.91 -16.34
CA GLU A 92 -10.91 17.21 -17.19
C GLU A 92 -10.57 17.20 -18.68
N LYS A 93 -9.27 17.32 -19.01
CA LYS A 93 -8.76 17.25 -20.38
C LYS A 93 -8.30 15.86 -20.75
N ALA A 94 -8.26 14.88 -19.84
CA ALA A 94 -7.88 13.52 -20.14
C ALA A 94 -9.00 12.77 -20.88
N ASP A 95 -8.65 11.76 -21.67
CA ASP A 95 -9.63 10.95 -22.40
C ASP A 95 -10.37 9.99 -21.45
N PHE A 96 -9.66 9.41 -20.48
CA PHE A 96 -10.16 8.54 -19.41
C PHE A 96 -9.29 8.70 -18.17
N VAL A 97 -9.81 8.38 -16.99
CA VAL A 97 -9.01 8.27 -15.76
C VAL A 97 -8.95 6.82 -15.31
N LEU A 98 -7.75 6.24 -15.28
CA LEU A 98 -7.55 4.85 -14.86
C LEU A 98 -7.24 4.79 -13.38
N VAL A 99 -7.78 3.80 -12.67
CA VAL A 99 -7.45 3.56 -11.26
C VAL A 99 -7.14 2.07 -11.03
N ASN A 100 -6.06 1.81 -10.30
CA ASN A 100 -5.69 0.45 -9.89
C ASN A 100 -6.57 -0.01 -8.72
N SER A 101 -7.83 -0.29 -9.01
CA SER A 101 -8.80 -0.87 -8.08
C SER A 101 -9.86 -1.63 -8.90
N PHE A 102 -10.80 -2.30 -8.24
CA PHE A 102 -11.96 -2.91 -8.89
C PHE A 102 -13.25 -2.45 -8.21
N GLN A 103 -14.31 -2.29 -9.00
CA GLN A 103 -15.53 -1.60 -8.60
C GLN A 103 -16.16 -2.18 -7.32
N GLU A 104 -16.18 -3.50 -7.15
CA GLU A 104 -16.80 -4.15 -6.00
C GLU A 104 -16.05 -3.90 -4.68
N LEU A 105 -14.79 -3.46 -4.72
CA LEU A 105 -13.99 -3.18 -3.53
C LEU A 105 -14.41 -1.89 -2.83
N GLU A 106 -14.83 -0.88 -3.60
CA GLU A 106 -15.12 0.48 -3.15
C GLU A 106 -16.25 1.09 -3.99
N LEU A 107 -17.37 0.35 -4.07
CA LEU A 107 -18.50 0.67 -4.96
C LEU A 107 -19.04 2.08 -4.75
N HIS A 108 -19.17 2.51 -3.49
CA HIS A 108 -19.71 3.83 -3.12
C HIS A 108 -18.74 4.94 -3.52
N GLU A 109 -17.47 4.82 -3.16
CA GLU A 109 -16.43 5.81 -3.46
C GLU A 109 -16.16 5.92 -4.96
N ASN A 110 -16.18 4.79 -5.67
CA ASN A 110 -16.11 4.77 -7.13
C ASN A 110 -17.31 5.48 -7.76
N GLU A 111 -18.54 5.27 -7.24
CA GLU A 111 -19.73 5.99 -7.73
C GLU A 111 -19.62 7.51 -7.47
N LEU A 112 -19.18 7.91 -6.27
CA LEU A 112 -18.99 9.31 -5.92
C LEU A 112 -17.98 9.99 -6.84
N TRP A 113 -16.81 9.38 -7.02
CA TRP A 113 -15.76 9.96 -7.85
C TRP A 113 -16.14 9.95 -9.33
N SER A 114 -16.87 8.93 -9.79
CA SER A 114 -17.37 8.83 -11.17
C SER A 114 -18.35 9.95 -11.56
N LYS A 115 -19.02 10.59 -10.58
CA LYS A 115 -19.87 11.77 -10.83
C LYS A 115 -19.06 13.01 -11.22
N ALA A 116 -17.81 13.09 -10.79
CA ALA A 116 -16.90 14.19 -11.09
C ALA A 116 -15.98 13.90 -12.30
N CYS A 117 -15.67 12.63 -12.55
CA CYS A 117 -14.66 12.21 -13.52
C CYS A 117 -15.02 10.87 -14.17
N PRO A 118 -14.77 10.65 -15.48
CA PRO A 118 -14.97 9.33 -16.09
C PRO A 118 -13.86 8.34 -15.68
N VAL A 119 -14.00 7.79 -14.47
CA VAL A 119 -13.08 6.83 -13.86
C VAL A 119 -13.32 5.41 -14.39
N LEU A 120 -12.24 4.68 -14.69
CA LEU A 120 -12.24 3.28 -15.07
C LEU A 120 -11.37 2.50 -14.08
N THR A 121 -12.02 1.68 -13.24
CA THR A 121 -11.35 0.69 -12.40
C THR A 121 -10.82 -0.45 -13.26
N ILE A 122 -9.49 -0.58 -13.34
CA ILE A 122 -8.80 -1.57 -14.20
C ILE A 122 -7.92 -2.56 -13.42
N GLY A 123 -8.03 -2.53 -12.10
CA GLY A 123 -7.36 -3.46 -11.20
C GLY A 123 -8.20 -4.71 -10.90
N PRO A 124 -7.71 -5.57 -9.98
CA PRO A 124 -6.42 -5.45 -9.33
C PRO A 124 -5.26 -5.87 -10.26
N THR A 125 -4.07 -5.28 -10.10
CA THR A 125 -2.87 -5.62 -10.90
C THR A 125 -2.09 -6.82 -10.34
N ILE A 126 -2.78 -7.78 -9.71
CA ILE A 126 -2.16 -9.03 -9.25
C ILE A 126 -1.91 -9.91 -10.47
N PRO A 127 -0.75 -10.59 -10.59
CA PRO A 127 -0.46 -11.45 -11.73
C PRO A 127 -1.54 -12.49 -11.99
N SER A 128 -1.91 -12.63 -13.27
CA SER A 128 -3.03 -13.46 -13.74
C SER A 128 -2.97 -14.90 -13.23
N ILE A 129 -1.77 -15.48 -13.04
CA ILE A 129 -1.60 -16.83 -12.48
C ILE A 129 -2.32 -17.04 -11.13
N TYR A 130 -2.47 -15.99 -10.32
CA TYR A 130 -3.10 -16.03 -9.01
C TYR A 130 -4.61 -15.77 -9.03
N LEU A 131 -5.14 -15.20 -10.12
CA LEU A 131 -6.54 -14.79 -10.22
C LEU A 131 -7.26 -15.47 -11.39
N ASP A 132 -7.40 -14.76 -12.52
CA ASP A 132 -8.23 -15.16 -13.66
C ASP A 132 -7.55 -16.18 -14.58
N GLN A 133 -6.23 -16.33 -14.47
CA GLN A 133 -5.39 -17.27 -15.21
C GLN A 133 -5.52 -17.17 -16.73
N ARG A 134 -5.96 -16.03 -17.26
CA ARG A 134 -6.14 -15.81 -18.71
C ARG A 134 -4.82 -15.51 -19.41
N ILE A 135 -3.87 -14.88 -18.72
CA ILE A 135 -2.55 -14.54 -19.26
C ILE A 135 -1.51 -15.50 -18.67
N LYS A 136 -1.19 -16.57 -19.40
CA LYS A 136 -0.32 -17.66 -18.87
C LYS A 136 1.14 -17.25 -18.62
N SER A 137 1.62 -16.20 -19.27
CA SER A 137 2.96 -15.66 -19.06
C SER A 137 3.06 -14.72 -17.86
N ASP A 138 1.94 -14.28 -17.31
CA ASP A 138 1.89 -13.34 -16.20
C ASP A 138 1.90 -14.11 -14.86
N THR A 139 3.12 -14.44 -14.43
CA THR A 139 3.36 -15.37 -13.32
C THR A 139 3.86 -14.71 -12.04
N GLY A 140 4.11 -13.41 -12.04
CA GLY A 140 4.76 -12.70 -10.94
C GLY A 140 5.18 -11.29 -11.35
N TYR A 141 5.61 -10.48 -10.39
CA TYR A 141 6.24 -9.19 -10.68
C TYR A 141 7.66 -9.40 -11.20
N ASP A 142 7.94 -8.91 -12.41
CA ASP A 142 9.20 -9.11 -13.14
C ASP A 142 10.11 -7.87 -13.20
N LEU A 143 9.58 -6.68 -12.91
CA LEU A 143 10.34 -5.44 -12.75
C LEU A 143 10.53 -5.08 -11.28
N ASN A 144 11.63 -5.59 -10.69
CA ASN A 144 11.97 -5.37 -9.29
C ASN A 144 13.18 -4.45 -9.14
N LEU A 145 13.06 -3.40 -8.32
CA LEU A 145 14.17 -2.50 -7.99
C LEU A 145 15.09 -3.06 -6.88
N PHE A 146 14.63 -4.07 -6.16
CA PHE A 146 15.34 -4.71 -5.05
C PHE A 146 15.63 -6.16 -5.40
N GLU A 147 16.88 -6.59 -5.20
CA GLU A 147 17.27 -7.98 -5.43
C GLU A 147 16.70 -8.90 -4.35
N SER A 148 15.99 -9.95 -4.77
CA SER A 148 15.50 -11.01 -3.89
C SER A 148 16.37 -12.25 -4.04
N LYS A 149 17.54 -12.26 -3.37
CA LYS A 149 18.53 -13.35 -3.52
C LYS A 149 18.05 -14.69 -2.94
N ASP A 150 17.10 -14.63 -2.02
CA ASP A 150 16.69 -15.76 -1.20
C ASP A 150 15.26 -16.23 -1.50
N ASP A 151 14.74 -15.97 -2.71
CA ASP A 151 13.36 -16.31 -3.09
C ASP A 151 13.00 -17.77 -2.81
N SER A 152 13.73 -18.72 -3.40
CA SER A 152 13.47 -20.14 -3.19
C SER A 152 13.74 -20.56 -1.75
N PHE A 153 14.72 -19.96 -1.08
CA PHE A 153 15.03 -20.25 0.32
C PHE A 153 13.87 -19.84 1.24
N CYS A 154 13.31 -18.64 1.03
CA CYS A 154 12.17 -18.10 1.76
C CYS A 154 10.96 -19.03 1.66
N ILE A 155 10.60 -19.45 0.44
CA ILE A 155 9.41 -20.30 0.24
C ILE A 155 9.62 -21.70 0.78
N ASN A 156 10.80 -22.31 0.54
CA ASN A 156 11.13 -23.62 1.12
C ASN A 156 11.08 -23.60 2.66
N TRP A 157 11.49 -22.48 3.28
CA TRP A 157 11.39 -22.32 4.73
C TRP A 157 9.93 -22.24 5.19
N LEU A 158 9.08 -21.47 4.51
CA LEU A 158 7.65 -21.36 4.81
C LEU A 158 6.93 -22.71 4.69
N ASP A 159 7.26 -23.52 3.68
CA ASP A 159 6.65 -24.84 3.46
C ASP A 159 6.91 -25.85 4.59
N THR A 160 7.89 -25.58 5.45
CA THR A 160 8.18 -26.39 6.64
C THR A 160 7.47 -25.91 7.90
N ARG A 161 6.65 -24.86 7.81
CA ARG A 161 5.89 -24.30 8.93
C ARG A 161 4.44 -24.82 8.93
N PRO A 162 3.82 -24.99 10.11
CA PRO A 162 2.39 -25.28 10.18
C PRO A 162 1.55 -24.20 9.46
N GLN A 163 0.38 -24.60 8.96
CA GLN A 163 -0.57 -23.66 8.36
C GLN A 163 -0.95 -22.55 9.35
N GLY A 164 -0.95 -21.31 8.88
CA GLY A 164 -1.38 -20.14 9.65
C GLY A 164 -0.53 -19.80 10.87
N SER A 165 0.69 -20.33 10.97
CA SER A 165 1.53 -20.13 12.16
C SER A 165 2.51 -18.95 12.06
N VAL A 166 2.73 -18.39 10.87
CA VAL A 166 3.76 -17.36 10.62
C VAL A 166 3.11 -15.99 10.48
N VAL A 167 3.62 -15.01 11.22
CA VAL A 167 3.32 -13.59 11.02
C VAL A 167 4.26 -13.05 9.95
N TYR A 168 3.72 -12.64 8.81
CA TYR A 168 4.50 -11.91 7.81
C TYR A 168 4.55 -10.43 8.18
N VAL A 169 5.73 -9.81 8.10
CA VAL A 169 5.96 -8.41 8.47
C VAL A 169 6.73 -7.72 7.36
N ALA A 170 6.13 -6.69 6.74
CA ALA A 170 6.80 -5.91 5.70
C ALA A 170 6.25 -4.47 5.59
N PHE A 171 7.17 -3.53 5.32
CA PHE A 171 6.89 -2.08 5.27
C PHE A 171 7.13 -1.48 3.88
N GLY A 172 6.89 -2.28 2.83
CA GLY A 172 7.01 -1.85 1.43
C GLY A 172 8.43 -1.42 1.05
N SER A 173 8.53 -0.65 -0.03
CA SER A 173 9.81 -0.22 -0.62
C SER A 173 10.38 1.08 -0.04
N MET A 174 9.55 1.93 0.57
CA MET A 174 9.92 3.32 0.91
C MET A 174 9.79 3.68 2.38
N ALA A 175 8.86 3.07 3.13
CA ALA A 175 8.63 3.49 4.51
C ALA A 175 9.85 3.18 5.38
N GLN A 176 10.33 4.18 6.12
CA GLN A 176 11.47 4.05 7.02
C GLN A 176 10.98 4.13 8.46
N LEU A 177 11.40 3.18 9.29
CA LEU A 177 11.08 3.18 10.71
C LEU A 177 12.18 3.88 11.50
N THR A 178 11.83 4.46 12.64
CA THR A 178 12.82 5.02 13.58
C THR A 178 13.44 3.91 14.40
N ASN A 179 14.61 4.15 15.02
CA ASN A 179 15.25 3.18 15.93
C ASN A 179 14.29 2.75 17.05
N VAL A 180 13.54 3.69 17.61
CA VAL A 180 12.55 3.43 18.67
C VAL A 180 11.45 2.51 18.16
N GLN A 181 10.91 2.75 16.96
CA GLN A 181 9.87 1.90 16.40
C GLN A 181 10.39 0.51 16.03
N MET A 182 11.64 0.41 15.55
CA MET A 182 12.31 -0.86 15.25
C MET A 182 12.52 -1.69 16.52
N GLU A 183 12.85 -1.06 17.65
CA GLU A 183 12.97 -1.73 18.95
C GLU A 183 11.64 -2.28 19.46
N GLU A 184 10.57 -1.47 19.42
CA GLU A 184 9.23 -1.93 19.81
C GLU A 184 8.74 -3.07 18.92
N LEU A 185 8.95 -2.95 17.60
CA LEU A 185 8.56 -3.97 16.64
C LEU A 185 9.36 -5.26 16.82
N ALA A 186 10.69 -5.17 16.96
CA ALA A 186 11.56 -6.32 17.19
C ALA A 186 11.20 -7.07 18.48
N SER A 187 10.85 -6.34 19.54
CA SER A 187 10.35 -6.95 20.78
C SER A 187 9.03 -7.67 20.56
N ALA A 188 8.05 -7.02 19.91
CA ALA A 188 6.72 -7.57 19.71
C ALA A 188 6.73 -8.85 18.86
N VAL A 189 7.37 -8.79 17.69
CA VAL A 189 7.37 -9.89 16.72
C VAL A 189 8.10 -11.13 17.25
N SER A 190 9.06 -10.96 18.17
CA SER A 190 9.83 -12.06 18.76
C SER A 190 8.98 -13.02 19.61
N ASN A 191 7.76 -12.63 19.98
CA ASN A 191 6.80 -13.51 20.66
C ASN A 191 6.11 -14.51 19.71
N PHE A 192 6.29 -14.34 18.39
CA PHE A 192 5.65 -15.15 17.36
C PHE A 192 6.67 -15.85 16.46
N SER A 193 6.20 -16.85 15.69
CA SER A 193 6.92 -17.29 14.50
C SER A 193 6.72 -16.23 13.42
N PHE A 194 7.81 -15.67 12.88
CA PHE A 194 7.71 -14.52 11.98
C PHE A 194 8.58 -14.64 10.75
N LEU A 195 8.13 -14.01 9.66
CA LEU A 195 8.93 -13.71 8.49
C LEU A 195 8.96 -12.19 8.33
N TRP A 196 10.11 -11.56 8.59
CA TRP A 196 10.23 -10.10 8.59
C TRP A 196 11.17 -9.60 7.50
N VAL A 197 10.65 -8.74 6.63
CA VAL A 197 11.47 -7.98 5.68
C VAL A 197 12.02 -6.72 6.34
N VAL A 198 13.33 -6.68 6.52
CA VAL A 198 14.10 -5.50 6.93
C VAL A 198 15.01 -5.12 5.77
N ARG A 199 14.68 -4.04 5.06
CA ARG A 199 15.48 -3.59 3.91
C ARG A 199 16.92 -3.30 4.36
N SER A 200 17.89 -3.50 3.47
CA SER A 200 19.31 -3.29 3.78
C SER A 200 19.63 -1.92 4.40
N SER A 201 18.92 -0.85 3.99
CA SER A 201 19.08 0.50 4.52
C SER A 201 18.46 0.72 5.91
N GLU A 202 17.68 -0.23 6.41
CA GLU A 202 16.97 -0.17 7.69
C GLU A 202 17.61 -1.10 8.74
N GLU A 203 18.52 -2.01 8.35
CA GLU A 203 19.16 -2.97 9.26
C GLU A 203 19.92 -2.29 10.39
N GLU A 204 20.54 -1.14 10.15
CA GLU A 204 21.31 -0.38 11.15
C GLU A 204 20.47 0.09 12.34
N LYS A 205 19.14 0.10 12.19
CA LYS A 205 18.18 0.59 13.18
C LYS A 205 17.64 -0.52 14.08
N LEU A 206 17.94 -1.79 13.74
CA LEU A 206 17.60 -2.92 14.59
C LEU A 206 18.32 -2.84 15.94
N PRO A 207 17.74 -3.38 17.02
CA PRO A 207 18.46 -3.53 18.28
C PRO A 207 19.77 -4.28 18.09
N SER A 208 20.81 -3.85 18.79
CA SER A 208 22.13 -4.48 18.73
C SER A 208 22.04 -5.98 19.04
N GLY A 209 22.55 -6.81 18.14
CA GLY A 209 22.53 -8.27 18.30
C GLY A 209 21.20 -8.94 17.93
N PHE A 210 20.21 -8.23 17.37
CA PHE A 210 18.90 -8.81 17.09
C PHE A 210 18.96 -9.99 16.10
N LEU A 211 19.72 -9.86 15.01
CA LEU A 211 19.81 -10.92 13.99
C LEU A 211 20.46 -12.20 14.54
N GLU A 212 21.32 -12.07 15.55
CA GLU A 212 21.98 -13.15 16.26
C GLU A 212 21.06 -13.86 17.26
N THR A 213 20.01 -13.18 17.75
CA THR A 213 19.05 -13.75 18.72
C THR A 213 17.81 -14.37 18.07
N VAL A 214 17.58 -14.16 16.76
CA VAL A 214 16.45 -14.75 16.04
C VAL A 214 16.48 -16.28 16.09
N ASN A 215 15.38 -16.88 16.56
CA ASN A 215 15.19 -18.32 16.49
C ASN A 215 14.99 -18.76 15.03
N LYS A 216 16.06 -19.18 14.35
CA LYS A 216 16.04 -19.55 12.92
C LYS A 216 15.14 -20.75 12.58
N GLU A 217 14.74 -21.55 13.56
CA GLU A 217 13.78 -22.63 13.36
C GLU A 217 12.36 -22.10 13.26
N LYS A 218 12.02 -20.98 13.89
CA LYS A 218 10.66 -20.42 13.89
C LYS A 218 10.53 -19.09 13.17
N SER A 219 11.63 -18.38 12.95
CA SER A 219 11.62 -17.05 12.39
C SER A 219 12.73 -16.81 11.39
N LEU A 220 12.46 -15.94 10.44
CA LEU A 220 13.38 -15.58 9.36
C LEU A 220 13.32 -14.07 9.10
N VAL A 221 14.50 -13.46 8.87
CA VAL A 221 14.63 -12.06 8.45
C VAL A 221 15.22 -12.01 7.05
N LEU A 222 14.63 -11.20 6.17
CA LEU A 222 15.05 -11.03 4.78
C LEU A 222 15.28 -9.55 4.44
N LYS A 223 16.11 -9.29 3.43
CA LYS A 223 16.30 -7.94 2.87
C LYS A 223 15.17 -7.51 1.94
N TRP A 224 14.63 -8.47 1.20
CA TRP A 224 13.50 -8.34 0.30
C TRP A 224 12.85 -9.71 0.17
N SER A 225 11.56 -9.78 -0.16
CA SER A 225 10.82 -11.03 -0.25
C SER A 225 10.04 -11.15 -1.56
N PRO A 226 9.80 -12.37 -2.05
CA PRO A 226 8.83 -12.61 -3.12
C PRO A 226 7.40 -12.50 -2.55
N GLN A 227 6.94 -11.28 -2.26
CA GLN A 227 5.75 -11.01 -1.44
C GLN A 227 4.48 -11.74 -1.93
N LEU A 228 4.26 -11.84 -3.25
CA LEU A 228 3.14 -12.61 -3.82
C LEU A 228 3.18 -14.08 -3.41
N GLN A 229 4.36 -14.72 -3.51
CA GLN A 229 4.54 -16.12 -3.13
C GLN A 229 4.37 -16.30 -1.62
N VAL A 230 4.90 -15.37 -0.82
CA VAL A 230 4.73 -15.36 0.64
C VAL A 230 3.26 -15.26 1.03
N LEU A 231 2.53 -14.27 0.52
CA LEU A 231 1.11 -14.05 0.86
C LEU A 231 0.20 -15.18 0.34
N SER A 232 0.57 -15.86 -0.75
CA SER A 232 -0.14 -17.05 -1.24
C SER A 232 0.16 -18.32 -0.44
N ASN A 233 1.18 -18.31 0.44
CA ASN A 233 1.59 -19.49 1.19
C ASN A 233 0.70 -19.72 2.41
N LYS A 234 0.28 -20.99 2.61
CA LYS A 234 -0.62 -21.40 3.69
C LYS A 234 -0.02 -21.22 5.09
N ALA A 235 1.30 -21.10 5.22
CA ALA A 235 1.96 -20.87 6.50
C ALA A 235 1.64 -19.49 7.10
N ILE A 236 1.26 -18.51 6.28
CA ILE A 236 0.96 -17.15 6.76
C ILE A 236 -0.37 -17.14 7.52
N GLY A 237 -0.32 -16.71 8.78
CA GLY A 237 -1.49 -16.51 9.64
C GLY A 237 -2.08 -15.10 9.50
N CYS A 238 -1.22 -14.09 9.48
CA CYS A 238 -1.59 -12.70 9.26
C CYS A 238 -0.42 -11.89 8.67
N PHE A 239 -0.72 -10.68 8.20
CA PHE A 239 0.25 -9.76 7.62
C PHE A 239 0.28 -8.43 8.40
N LEU A 240 1.37 -8.19 9.12
CA LEU A 240 1.69 -6.87 9.67
C LEU A 240 2.24 -5.98 8.56
N THR A 241 1.44 -5.00 8.15
CA THR A 241 1.68 -4.20 6.95
C THR A 241 1.65 -2.71 7.22
N HIS A 242 2.50 -1.97 6.51
CA HIS A 242 2.40 -0.51 6.42
C HIS A 242 1.17 0.01 5.68
N CYS A 243 0.31 -0.87 5.15
CA CYS A 243 -0.93 -0.53 4.45
C CYS A 243 -0.74 0.19 3.10
N GLY A 244 0.44 0.12 2.48
CA GLY A 244 0.61 0.61 1.10
C GLY A 244 -0.31 -0.14 0.13
N TRP A 245 -0.87 0.58 -0.84
CA TRP A 245 -2.01 0.10 -1.62
C TRP A 245 -1.82 -1.26 -2.29
N ASN A 246 -0.70 -1.49 -2.98
CA ASN A 246 -0.41 -2.78 -3.60
C ASN A 246 -0.38 -3.93 -2.56
N SER A 247 0.28 -3.71 -1.41
CA SER A 247 0.36 -4.72 -0.35
C SER A 247 -1.00 -5.00 0.29
N THR A 248 -1.84 -3.98 0.44
CA THR A 248 -3.22 -4.11 0.91
C THR A 248 -4.06 -4.95 -0.07
N MET A 249 -4.00 -4.63 -1.36
CA MET A 249 -4.78 -5.33 -2.39
C MET A 249 -4.29 -6.77 -2.59
N GLU A 250 -2.99 -7.02 -2.48
CA GLU A 250 -2.42 -8.38 -2.44
C GLU A 250 -2.97 -9.17 -1.25
N ALA A 251 -2.92 -8.61 -0.04
CA ALA A 251 -3.43 -9.30 1.16
C ALA A 251 -4.93 -9.61 1.08
N LEU A 252 -5.73 -8.65 0.59
CA LEU A 252 -7.16 -8.83 0.38
C LEU A 252 -7.46 -9.95 -0.62
N THR A 253 -6.77 -9.96 -1.76
CA THR A 253 -7.00 -10.97 -2.82
C THR A 253 -6.51 -12.37 -2.44
N PHE A 254 -5.44 -12.47 -1.64
CA PHE A 254 -4.98 -13.75 -1.07
C PHE A 254 -5.73 -14.17 0.20
N GLY A 255 -6.60 -13.32 0.75
CA GLY A 255 -7.39 -13.62 1.95
C GLY A 255 -6.57 -13.69 3.23
N VAL A 256 -5.48 -12.91 3.32
CA VAL A 256 -4.62 -12.84 4.50
C VAL A 256 -5.09 -11.68 5.41
N PRO A 257 -5.51 -11.94 6.66
CA PRO A 257 -5.92 -10.88 7.58
C PRO A 257 -4.72 -10.00 7.95
N MET A 258 -4.98 -8.71 8.16
CA MET A 258 -3.94 -7.70 8.33
C MET A 258 -3.86 -7.13 9.74
N VAL A 259 -2.64 -6.90 10.20
CA VAL A 259 -2.33 -5.98 11.31
C VAL A 259 -1.82 -4.69 10.67
N ALA A 260 -2.68 -3.68 10.62
CA ALA A 260 -2.45 -2.44 9.92
C ALA A 260 -1.63 -1.47 10.77
N MET A 261 -0.42 -1.14 10.32
CA MET A 261 0.49 -0.19 10.96
C MET A 261 0.90 0.91 9.96
N PRO A 262 -0.05 1.81 9.58
CA PRO A 262 0.22 2.84 8.58
C PRO A 262 1.30 3.82 9.04
N GLN A 263 2.12 4.29 8.11
CA GLN A 263 3.22 5.21 8.39
C GLN A 263 2.92 6.64 7.88
N TRP A 264 2.58 6.79 6.61
CA TRP A 264 2.36 8.10 5.98
C TRP A 264 1.56 8.00 4.67
N THR A 265 1.38 9.13 3.98
CA THR A 265 0.64 9.26 2.71
C THR A 265 -0.78 8.67 2.85
N ASP A 266 -1.23 7.84 1.92
CA ASP A 266 -2.56 7.20 1.88
C ASP A 266 -2.75 6.05 2.88
N GLN A 267 -1.67 5.58 3.51
CA GLN A 267 -1.70 4.39 4.37
C GLN A 267 -2.71 4.47 5.53
N PRO A 268 -2.90 5.61 6.22
CA PRO A 268 -3.92 5.71 7.27
C PRO A 268 -5.35 5.46 6.76
N MET A 269 -5.65 5.92 5.53
CA MET A 269 -6.95 5.64 4.90
C MET A 269 -7.09 4.16 4.59
N ASN A 270 -6.06 3.55 4.01
CA ASN A 270 -6.08 2.11 3.74
C ASN A 270 -6.27 1.32 5.04
N ALA A 271 -5.61 1.71 6.13
CA ALA A 271 -5.79 1.09 7.45
C ALA A 271 -7.23 1.24 8.00
N LYS A 272 -7.87 2.40 7.80
CA LYS A 272 -9.28 2.61 8.15
C LYS A 272 -10.20 1.67 7.37
N TYR A 273 -9.98 1.54 6.06
CA TYR A 273 -10.80 0.66 5.22
C TYR A 273 -10.57 -0.82 5.55
N ILE A 274 -9.32 -1.24 5.81
CA ILE A 274 -8.97 -2.58 6.28
C ILE A 274 -9.78 -2.93 7.53
N GLN A 275 -9.83 -2.04 8.53
CA GLN A 275 -10.46 -2.34 9.80
C GLN A 275 -11.99 -2.20 9.77
N ASP A 276 -12.50 -1.07 9.29
CA ASP A 276 -13.89 -0.70 9.56
C ASP A 276 -14.82 -0.99 8.38
N VAL A 277 -14.29 -0.92 7.14
CA VAL A 277 -15.06 -1.11 5.90
C VAL A 277 -14.99 -2.57 5.44
N TRP A 278 -13.81 -3.06 5.06
CA TRP A 278 -13.62 -4.44 4.60
C TRP A 278 -13.55 -5.45 5.75
N LYS A 279 -13.25 -4.99 6.97
CA LYS A 279 -13.15 -5.83 8.18
C LYS A 279 -12.19 -7.00 8.01
N ALA A 280 -11.08 -6.74 7.32
CA ALA A 280 -10.03 -7.69 6.97
C ALA A 280 -8.82 -7.61 7.92
N GLY A 281 -8.91 -6.83 8.99
CA GLY A 281 -7.79 -6.63 9.91
C GLY A 281 -8.10 -5.66 11.03
N VAL A 282 -7.08 -5.32 11.80
CA VAL A 282 -7.13 -4.32 12.88
C VAL A 282 -6.01 -3.32 12.72
N ARG A 283 -6.25 -2.06 13.09
CA ARG A 283 -5.25 -0.99 13.07
C ARG A 283 -4.57 -0.91 14.43
N VAL A 284 -3.24 -1.01 14.44
CA VAL A 284 -2.44 -0.87 15.65
C VAL A 284 -2.61 0.54 16.19
N LYS A 285 -2.86 0.64 17.50
CA LYS A 285 -2.96 1.92 18.19
C LYS A 285 -1.58 2.51 18.42
N THR A 286 -1.46 3.82 18.18
CA THR A 286 -0.22 4.56 18.39
C THR A 286 -0.36 5.57 19.52
N GLU A 287 0.77 5.91 20.15
CA GLU A 287 0.85 7.04 21.05
C GLU A 287 0.60 8.35 20.28
N LYS A 288 -0.31 9.19 20.78
CA LYS A 288 -0.77 10.40 20.06
C LYS A 288 0.35 11.41 19.77
N GLU A 289 1.31 11.55 20.68
CA GLU A 289 2.39 12.55 20.56
C GLU A 289 3.57 12.04 19.74
N SER A 290 4.01 10.80 20.00
CA SER A 290 5.21 10.23 19.39
C SER A 290 4.93 9.51 18.07
N GLY A 291 3.67 9.11 17.82
CA GLY A 291 3.29 8.27 16.70
C GLY A 291 3.78 6.82 16.81
N ILE A 292 4.40 6.45 17.93
CA ILE A 292 4.99 5.11 18.13
C ILE A 292 3.90 4.09 18.44
N ALA A 293 3.94 2.96 17.73
CA ALA A 293 3.22 1.75 18.08
C ALA A 293 4.04 0.97 19.12
N LYS A 294 3.51 0.84 20.34
CA LYS A 294 4.13 0.10 21.44
C LYS A 294 3.98 -1.40 21.23
N ARG A 295 4.97 -2.16 21.69
CA ARG A 295 5.00 -3.62 21.54
C ARG A 295 3.72 -4.31 22.01
N GLU A 296 3.13 -3.85 23.11
CA GLU A 296 1.90 -4.42 23.65
C GLU A 296 0.74 -4.24 22.66
N GLU A 297 0.57 -3.03 22.11
CA GLU A 297 -0.48 -2.74 21.13
C GLU A 297 -0.28 -3.55 19.83
N ILE A 298 0.96 -3.86 19.46
CA ILE A 298 1.30 -4.72 18.31
C ILE A 298 0.94 -6.19 18.61
N GLU A 299 1.30 -6.69 19.79
CA GLU A 299 1.08 -8.08 20.19
C GLU A 299 -0.41 -8.42 20.38
N PHE A 300 -1.23 -7.46 20.79
CA PHE A 300 -2.68 -7.64 21.00
C PHE A 300 -3.54 -7.44 19.74
N SER A 301 -2.94 -7.02 18.64
CA SER A 301 -3.60 -6.81 17.34
C SER A 301 -3.68 -8.11 16.53
#